data_AF-G8ZVS9-F1
#
_entry.id   AF-G8ZVS9-F1
#
_cell.length_a   1.000
_cell.length_b   1.000
_cell.length_c   1.000
_cell.angle_alpha   90.00
_cell.angle_beta   90.00
_cell.angle_gamma   90.00
#
_symmetry.space_group_name_H-M   'P 1'
#
loop_
_entity.id
_entity.type
_entity.pdbx_description
1 polymer ?
#
loop_
_entity_poly.entity_id
_entity_poly.type
_entity_poly.pdbx_seq_one_letter_code
_entity_poly.pdbx_strand_id
1 'polypeptide(L)'
;MNGQTTNENVEENVTGAFPVPLHRIEQDMTFQEKKNLLLLNQIILFILNTSHYMTDLIYALYFLSYCERKNGEDTLVNEDKKVVDQLAEIRKQLYALVYQVRTNFRQLLDDCDMASLDSAPKFRKLIDRNLICVLGVINELLISEMKAFSAPLSLQLHNCVMGFANIHQFLRRVPLHHQYQITKPQLDVLLRALGHELIPSWKYQLDLLNFKLFNLLASHDSIVAHYREATKDLDTDVRDGPGFKRFVAWLKDEIMGNVAV
;
A
#
# COMPACT_ATOMS: atom_id res chain seq x y z
N MET A 1 -49.66 -17.47 43.68
CA MET A 1 -48.84 -17.82 44.85
C MET A 1 -47.61 -18.55 44.36
N ASN A 2 -46.45 -18.03 44.74
CA ASN A 2 -45.11 -18.62 44.93
C ASN A 2 -44.98 -20.14 44.62
N GLY A 3 -43.89 -20.64 44.05
CA GLY A 3 -42.55 -20.10 43.83
C GLY A 3 -41.59 -21.25 43.47
N GLN A 4 -40.43 -20.88 42.90
CA GLN A 4 -39.06 -21.41 43.13
C GLN A 4 -38.85 -22.93 43.20
N THR A 5 -37.87 -23.59 42.57
CA THR A 5 -36.46 -23.33 42.16
C THR A 5 -36.01 -24.65 41.47
N THR A 6 -35.01 -24.77 40.59
CA THR A 6 -33.53 -24.77 40.81
C THR A 6 -32.82 -25.14 39.50
N ASN A 7 -31.65 -24.53 39.25
CA ASN A 7 -30.34 -25.06 38.77
C ASN A 7 -30.29 -26.18 37.70
N GLU A 8 -29.37 -26.24 36.72
CA GLU A 8 -27.95 -25.88 36.61
C GLU A 8 -27.59 -25.81 35.10
N ASN A 9 -26.83 -24.79 34.64
CA ASN A 9 -25.44 -24.85 34.13
C ASN A 9 -25.11 -26.09 33.25
N VAL A 10 -24.54 -25.99 32.06
CA VAL A 10 -23.11 -25.66 31.82
C VAL A 10 -22.84 -25.63 30.29
N GLU A 11 -22.18 -24.56 29.84
CA GLU A 11 -21.13 -24.42 28.79
C GLU A 11 -21.38 -24.97 27.36
N GLU A 12 -20.99 -24.31 26.26
CA GLU A 12 -19.65 -23.76 26.05
C GLU A 12 -19.63 -22.67 24.93
N ASN A 13 -18.93 -21.58 25.22
CA ASN A 13 -18.61 -20.46 24.35
C ASN A 13 -17.53 -20.82 23.32
N VAL A 14 -17.71 -20.43 22.04
CA VAL A 14 -16.59 -19.89 21.23
C VAL A 14 -17.14 -18.84 20.25
N THR A 15 -17.31 -17.60 20.73
CA THR A 15 -17.36 -16.41 19.86
C THR A 15 -16.17 -15.52 20.20
N GLY A 16 -15.02 -15.82 19.58
CA GLY A 16 -13.85 -14.93 19.55
C GLY A 16 -14.02 -13.86 18.47
N ALA A 17 -15.03 -13.00 18.63
CA ALA A 17 -15.17 -11.77 17.87
C ALA A 17 -15.09 -10.62 18.86
N PHE A 18 -14.02 -9.83 18.79
CA PHE A 18 -14.00 -8.51 19.41
C PHE A 18 -15.09 -7.65 18.74
N PRO A 19 -15.95 -7.02 19.54
CA PRO A 19 -16.11 -5.59 19.36
C PRO A 19 -16.05 -4.90 20.71
N VAL A 20 -15.01 -4.10 20.93
CA VAL A 20 -15.08 -3.06 21.97
C VAL A 20 -16.17 -2.07 21.52
N PRO A 21 -17.21 -1.80 22.34
CA PRO A 21 -18.26 -0.88 21.96
C PRO A 21 -17.70 0.55 21.84
N LEU A 22 -17.61 1.07 20.61
CA LEU A 22 -17.15 2.43 20.28
C LEU A 22 -17.91 3.54 21.01
N HIS A 23 -19.09 3.25 21.58
CA HIS A 23 -19.97 4.26 22.17
C HIS A 23 -19.53 4.77 23.56
N ARG A 24 -18.71 4.01 24.32
CA ARG A 24 -18.29 4.43 25.68
C ARG A 24 -17.06 5.34 25.71
N ILE A 25 -16.26 5.39 24.64
CA ILE A 25 -15.00 6.15 24.61
C ILE A 25 -15.22 7.63 24.25
N GLU A 26 -16.38 7.98 23.66
CA GLU A 26 -16.65 9.36 23.21
C GLU A 26 -16.96 10.38 24.32
N GLN A 27 -17.28 9.95 25.55
CA GLN A 27 -17.71 10.86 26.62
C GLN A 27 -16.57 11.44 27.48
N ASP A 28 -15.40 10.79 27.51
CA ASP A 28 -14.28 11.20 28.40
C ASP A 28 -13.09 11.84 27.66
N MET A 29 -13.07 11.86 26.32
CA MET A 29 -11.97 12.45 25.56
C MET A 29 -12.08 13.97 25.43
N THR A 30 -10.98 14.67 25.67
CA THR A 30 -10.84 16.08 25.33
C THR A 30 -10.98 16.28 23.81
N PHE A 31 -11.39 17.48 23.40
CA PHE A 31 -11.45 17.83 21.97
C PHE A 31 -10.10 17.59 21.26
N GLN A 32 -8.99 17.82 21.97
CA GLN A 32 -7.65 17.65 21.41
C GLN A 32 -7.30 16.18 21.18
N GLU A 33 -7.65 15.28 22.12
CA GLU A 33 -7.46 13.84 21.96
C GLU A 33 -8.33 13.31 20.82
N LYS A 34 -9.61 13.71 20.76
CA LYS A 34 -10.51 13.35 19.66
C LYS A 34 -9.96 13.82 18.31
N LYS A 35 -9.47 15.05 18.22
CA LYS A 35 -8.82 15.59 17.03
C LYS A 35 -7.64 14.74 16.60
N ASN A 36 -6.73 14.44 17.53
CA ASN A 36 -5.53 13.69 17.22
C ASN A 36 -5.82 12.26 16.79
N LEU A 37 -6.78 11.58 17.44
CA LEU A 37 -7.22 10.25 17.04
C LEU A 37 -7.81 10.24 15.62
N LEU A 38 -8.68 11.20 15.30
CA LEU A 38 -9.30 11.30 13.97
C LEU A 38 -8.27 11.56 12.87
N LEU A 39 -7.32 12.45 13.12
CA LEU A 39 -6.22 12.73 12.17
C LEU A 39 -5.26 11.54 12.05
N LEU A 40 -4.96 10.87 13.16
CA LEU A 40 -4.14 9.65 13.19
C LEU A 40 -4.75 8.56 12.30
N ASN A 41 -6.05 8.33 12.39
CA ASN A 41 -6.75 7.36 11.54
C ASN A 41 -6.54 7.63 10.05
N GLN A 42 -6.61 8.90 9.63
CA GLN A 42 -6.39 9.25 8.22
C GLN A 42 -4.91 9.10 7.81
N ILE A 43 -3.97 9.42 8.70
CA ILE A 43 -2.53 9.21 8.47
C ILE A 43 -2.22 7.71 8.31
N ILE A 44 -2.82 6.86 9.16
CA ILE A 44 -2.69 5.40 9.07
C ILE A 44 -3.17 4.90 7.71
N LEU A 45 -4.37 5.31 7.27
CA LEU A 45 -4.90 4.93 5.96
C LEU A 45 -3.97 5.36 4.82
N PHE A 46 -3.41 6.57 4.90
CA PHE A 46 -2.45 7.05 3.91
C PHE A 46 -1.15 6.21 3.87
N ILE A 47 -0.61 5.84 5.04
CA ILE A 47 0.60 4.99 5.12
C ILE A 47 0.34 3.61 4.54
N LEU A 48 -0.79 2.99 4.88
CA LEU A 48 -1.18 1.69 4.35
C LEU A 48 -1.30 1.73 2.82
N ASN A 49 -2.01 2.73 2.28
CA ASN A 49 -2.14 2.92 0.83
C ASN A 49 -0.79 3.21 0.16
N THR A 50 0.11 3.94 0.81
CA THR A 50 1.48 4.15 0.30
C THR A 50 2.24 2.83 0.24
N SER A 51 2.10 1.97 1.25
CA SER A 51 2.71 0.64 1.24
C SER A 51 2.19 -0.24 0.11
N HIS A 52 0.89 -0.20 -0.17
CA HIS A 52 0.30 -0.88 -1.33
C HIS A 52 0.82 -0.32 -2.64
N TYR A 53 0.81 1.00 -2.78
CA TYR A 53 1.33 1.68 -3.97
C TYR A 53 2.79 1.30 -4.27
N MET A 54 3.66 1.34 -3.26
CA MET A 54 5.05 0.90 -3.42
C MET A 54 5.16 -0.57 -3.86
N THR A 55 4.25 -1.42 -3.41
CA THR A 55 4.21 -2.82 -3.85
C THR A 55 3.83 -2.92 -5.33
N ASP A 56 2.85 -2.14 -5.80
CA ASP A 56 2.49 -2.07 -7.23
C ASP A 56 3.67 -1.57 -8.08
N LEU A 57 4.44 -0.60 -7.60
CA LEU A 57 5.66 -0.14 -8.29
C LEU A 57 6.72 -1.25 -8.40
N ILE A 58 6.86 -2.13 -7.40
CA ILE A 58 7.76 -3.29 -7.48
C ILE A 58 7.31 -4.24 -8.60
N TYR A 59 6.00 -4.50 -8.75
CA TYR A 59 5.47 -5.31 -9.84
C TYR A 59 5.69 -4.65 -11.21
N ALA A 60 5.57 -3.32 -11.31
CA ALA A 60 5.86 -2.58 -12.53
C ALA A 60 7.36 -2.65 -12.91
N LEU A 61 8.25 -2.53 -11.93
CA LEU A 61 9.70 -2.70 -12.13
C LEU A 61 10.06 -4.13 -12.55
N TYR A 62 9.39 -5.14 -11.98
CA TYR A 62 9.54 -6.53 -12.41
C TYR A 62 9.18 -6.70 -13.88
N PHE A 63 8.05 -6.14 -14.32
CA PHE A 63 7.63 -6.19 -15.71
C PHE A 63 8.69 -5.58 -16.65
N LEU A 64 9.18 -4.37 -16.36
CA LEU A 64 10.23 -3.75 -17.19
C LEU A 64 11.50 -4.61 -17.22
N SER A 65 11.99 -5.03 -16.07
CA SER A 65 13.20 -5.86 -15.97
C SER A 65 13.07 -7.15 -16.77
N TYR A 66 11.88 -7.76 -16.78
CA TYR A 66 11.60 -8.95 -17.56
C TYR A 66 11.59 -8.68 -19.06
N CYS A 67 10.93 -7.60 -19.51
CA CYS A 67 10.89 -7.21 -20.92
C CYS A 67 12.30 -6.89 -21.46
N GLU A 68 13.10 -6.13 -20.71
CA GLU A 68 14.48 -5.78 -21.08
C GLU A 68 15.38 -7.01 -21.19
N ARG A 69 15.24 -7.99 -20.29
CA ARG A 69 15.98 -9.26 -20.37
C ARG A 69 15.65 -10.05 -21.64
N LYS A 70 14.38 -10.09 -22.02
CA LYS A 70 13.91 -10.80 -23.23
C LYS A 70 14.39 -10.12 -24.50
N ASN A 71 14.39 -8.78 -24.55
CA ASN A 71 14.90 -8.04 -25.71
C ASN A 71 16.42 -8.21 -25.90
N GLY A 72 17.17 -8.37 -24.80
CA GLY A 72 18.63 -8.57 -24.81
C GLY A 72 19.12 -9.99 -25.14
N GLU A 73 18.23 -11.00 -25.19
CA GLU A 73 18.61 -12.38 -25.57
C GLU A 73 18.99 -12.50 -27.06
N ASP A 74 18.48 -11.62 -27.93
CA ASP A 74 18.75 -11.65 -29.37
C ASP A 74 19.94 -10.78 -29.81
N THR A 75 20.42 -9.87 -28.96
CA THR A 75 21.61 -9.03 -29.23
C THR A 75 22.23 -8.56 -27.91
N LEU A 76 23.22 -9.29 -27.40
CA LEU A 76 23.93 -8.91 -26.16
C LEU A 76 24.84 -7.69 -26.40
N VAL A 77 24.27 -6.49 -26.30
CA VAL A 77 25.01 -5.24 -26.14
C VAL A 77 25.21 -4.98 -24.64
N ASN A 78 26.41 -4.56 -24.23
CA ASN A 78 26.75 -4.30 -22.81
C ASN A 78 25.84 -3.25 -22.14
N GLU A 79 25.14 -2.41 -22.90
CA GLU A 79 24.27 -1.35 -22.39
C GLU A 79 22.93 -1.90 -21.85
N ASP A 80 22.31 -2.87 -22.54
CA ASP A 80 21.02 -3.45 -22.13
C ASP A 80 21.15 -4.24 -20.81
N LYS A 81 22.28 -4.95 -20.64
CA LYS A 81 22.59 -5.64 -19.38
C LYS A 81 22.70 -4.67 -18.21
N LYS A 82 23.27 -3.48 -18.44
CA LYS A 82 23.43 -2.45 -17.40
C LYS A 82 22.07 -1.88 -16.98
N VAL A 83 21.12 -1.71 -17.90
CA VAL A 83 19.76 -1.26 -17.59
C VAL A 83 19.01 -2.30 -16.78
N VAL A 84 19.09 -3.58 -17.16
CA VAL A 84 18.49 -4.69 -16.39
C VAL A 84 19.01 -4.74 -14.96
N ASP A 85 20.32 -4.62 -14.77
CA ASP A 85 20.95 -4.63 -13.44
C ASP A 85 20.52 -3.41 -12.60
N GLN A 86 20.40 -2.24 -13.22
CA GLN A 86 19.88 -1.03 -12.56
C GLN A 86 18.42 -1.19 -12.12
N LEU A 87 17.54 -1.72 -12.98
CA LEU A 87 16.15 -1.97 -12.63
C LEU A 87 16.00 -2.99 -11.50
N ALA A 88 16.84 -4.04 -11.49
CA ALA A 88 16.88 -5.03 -10.43
C ALA A 88 17.33 -4.42 -9.09
N GLU A 89 18.33 -3.54 -9.10
CA GLU A 89 18.80 -2.85 -7.91
C GLU A 89 17.76 -1.86 -7.36
N ILE A 90 17.11 -1.07 -8.23
CA ILE A 90 16.00 -0.18 -7.83
C ILE A 90 14.86 -0.99 -7.19
N ARG A 91 14.53 -2.14 -7.76
CA ARG A 91 13.52 -3.05 -7.19
C ARG A 91 13.90 -3.54 -5.80
N LYS A 92 15.17 -3.92 -5.58
CA LYS A 92 15.68 -4.35 -4.27
C LYS A 92 15.60 -3.22 -3.24
N GLN A 93 16.00 -2.00 -3.62
CA GLN A 93 15.92 -0.83 -2.75
C GLN A 93 14.47 -0.49 -2.38
N LEU A 94 13.55 -0.55 -3.35
CA LEU A 94 12.14 -0.31 -3.09
C LEU A 94 11.52 -1.38 -2.18
N TYR A 95 11.89 -2.65 -2.35
CA TYR A 95 11.47 -3.72 -1.45
C TYR A 95 11.95 -3.47 -0.01
N ALA A 96 13.23 -3.10 0.15
CA ALA A 96 13.78 -2.76 1.47
C ALA A 96 13.02 -1.59 2.12
N LEU A 97 12.66 -0.56 1.35
CA LEU A 97 11.84 0.56 1.82
C LEU A 97 10.43 0.11 2.24
N VAL A 98 9.76 -0.73 1.45
CA VAL A 98 8.45 -1.31 1.82
C VAL A 98 8.54 -2.07 3.13
N TYR A 99 9.56 -2.92 3.27
CA TYR A 99 9.80 -3.71 4.47
C TYR A 99 10.05 -2.80 5.68
N GLN A 100 10.90 -1.79 5.53
CA GLN A 100 11.20 -0.82 6.59
C GLN A 100 9.95 -0.05 7.03
N VAL A 101 9.16 0.48 6.08
CA VAL A 101 7.92 1.21 6.38
C VAL A 101 6.93 0.31 7.10
N ARG A 102 6.72 -0.93 6.65
CA ARG A 102 5.79 -1.88 7.29
C ARG A 102 6.26 -2.29 8.69
N THR A 103 7.55 -2.53 8.87
CA THR A 103 8.13 -2.92 10.15
C THR A 103 8.01 -1.78 11.16
N ASN A 104 8.42 -0.57 10.77
CA ASN A 104 8.32 0.61 11.63
C ASN A 104 6.86 0.97 11.92
N PHE A 105 5.95 0.80 10.95
CA PHE A 105 4.53 1.01 11.15
C PHE A 105 3.95 0.04 12.17
N ARG A 106 4.28 -1.26 12.08
CA ARG A 106 3.84 -2.26 13.05
C ARG A 106 4.39 -1.98 14.44
N GLN A 107 5.69 -1.69 14.54
CA GLN A 107 6.31 -1.32 15.81
C GLN A 107 5.63 -0.11 16.44
N LEU A 108 5.34 0.93 15.66
CA LEU A 108 4.61 2.10 16.17
C LEU A 108 3.17 1.77 16.57
N LEU A 109 2.48 0.85 15.90
CA LEU A 109 1.16 0.40 16.33
C LEU A 109 1.21 -0.34 17.67
N ASP A 110 2.24 -1.16 17.88
CA ASP A 110 2.42 -1.94 19.10
C ASP A 110 2.85 -1.05 20.29
N ASP A 111 3.67 -0.01 20.02
CA ASP A 111 4.25 0.86 21.04
C ASP A 111 3.42 2.14 21.33
N CYS A 112 2.50 2.54 20.46
CA CYS A 112 1.77 3.80 20.62
C CYS A 112 0.45 3.66 21.37
N ASP A 113 0.27 4.50 22.38
CA ASP A 113 -1.07 4.89 22.81
C ASP A 113 -1.72 5.74 21.71
N MET A 114 -2.74 5.19 21.05
CA MET A 114 -3.43 5.82 19.92
C MET A 114 -4.16 7.11 20.31
N ALA A 115 -4.48 7.30 21.59
CA ALA A 115 -5.07 8.53 22.12
C ALA A 115 -4.00 9.60 22.43
N SER A 116 -2.72 9.20 22.53
CA SER A 116 -1.63 10.12 22.86
C SER A 116 -1.41 11.16 21.78
N LEU A 117 -1.15 12.39 22.22
CA LEU A 117 -0.98 13.53 21.33
C LEU A 117 0.29 13.43 20.45
N ASP A 118 1.26 12.61 20.86
CA ASP A 118 2.53 12.43 20.17
C ASP A 118 2.48 11.36 19.06
N SER A 119 1.41 10.57 19.00
CA SER A 119 1.29 9.44 18.07
C SER A 119 1.16 9.91 16.61
N ALA A 120 0.23 10.83 16.30
CA ALA A 120 0.04 11.31 14.93
C ALA A 120 1.31 11.89 14.27
N PRO A 121 2.12 12.74 14.96
CA PRO A 121 3.42 13.16 14.44
C PRO A 121 4.41 12.02 14.17
N LYS A 122 4.45 10.99 15.01
CA LYS A 122 5.34 9.82 14.83
C LYS A 122 4.95 9.03 13.58
N PHE A 123 3.66 8.72 13.42
CA PHE A 123 3.16 8.04 12.21
C PHE A 123 3.42 8.85 10.94
N ARG A 124 3.19 10.17 10.96
CA ARG A 124 3.47 11.04 9.79
C ARG A 124 4.93 10.97 9.34
N LYS A 125 5.88 10.78 10.27
CA LYS A 125 7.32 10.68 9.96
C LYS A 125 7.71 9.37 9.26
N LEU A 126 6.83 8.36 9.20
CA LEU A 126 7.09 7.15 8.42
C LEU A 126 7.15 7.42 6.92
N ILE A 127 6.46 8.46 6.45
CA ILE A 127 6.55 8.96 5.08
C ILE A 127 7.43 10.20 5.09
N ASP A 128 8.74 9.99 5.15
CA ASP A 128 9.71 11.07 5.24
C ASP A 128 10.09 11.64 3.86
N ARG A 129 10.90 12.70 3.88
CA ARG A 129 11.38 13.36 2.65
C ARG A 129 12.17 12.39 1.76
N ASN A 130 12.94 11.49 2.36
CA ASN A 130 13.77 10.54 1.60
C ASN A 130 12.88 9.58 0.81
N LEU A 131 11.88 8.98 1.47
CA LEU A 131 10.91 8.12 0.82
C LEU A 131 10.21 8.82 -0.34
N ILE A 132 9.77 10.07 -0.14
CA ILE A 132 9.11 10.86 -1.19
C ILE A 132 10.03 11.08 -2.39
N CYS A 133 11.30 11.43 -2.15
CA CYS A 133 12.26 11.62 -3.23
C CYS A 133 12.49 10.32 -4.01
N VAL A 134 12.68 9.20 -3.30
CA VAL A 134 12.85 7.89 -3.95
C VAL A 134 11.62 7.52 -4.77
N LEU A 135 10.42 7.68 -4.23
CA LEU A 135 9.18 7.40 -4.97
C LEU A 135 9.00 8.32 -6.17
N GLY A 136 9.43 9.59 -6.09
CA GLY A 136 9.46 10.51 -7.23
C GLY A 136 10.33 9.99 -8.36
N VAL A 137 11.60 9.65 -8.06
CA VAL A 137 12.56 9.14 -9.06
C VAL A 137 12.08 7.83 -9.69
N ILE A 138 11.59 6.89 -8.89
CA ILE A 138 11.07 5.61 -9.39
C ILE A 138 9.85 5.81 -10.29
N ASN A 139 8.94 6.72 -9.93
CA ASN A 139 7.79 7.00 -10.76
C ASN A 139 8.17 7.66 -12.08
N GLU A 140 9.09 8.62 -12.09
CA GLU A 140 9.55 9.25 -13.33
C GLU A 140 10.13 8.22 -14.29
N LEU A 141 10.98 7.33 -13.78
CA LEU A 141 11.52 6.20 -14.55
C LEU A 141 10.38 5.31 -15.08
N LEU A 142 9.51 4.82 -14.21
CA LEU A 142 8.42 3.93 -14.61
C LEU A 142 7.46 4.58 -15.61
N ILE A 143 7.13 5.86 -15.45
CA ILE A 143 6.27 6.61 -16.37
C ILE A 143 6.92 6.71 -17.76
N SER A 144 8.23 7.01 -17.81
CA SER A 144 9.02 7.08 -19.05
C SER A 144 9.01 5.74 -19.77
N GLU A 145 9.45 4.68 -19.11
CA GLU A 145 9.62 3.36 -19.72
C GLU A 145 8.27 2.70 -20.04
N MET A 146 7.28 2.80 -19.16
CA MET A 146 5.96 2.21 -19.41
C MET A 146 5.23 2.84 -20.59
N LYS A 147 5.63 4.04 -21.04
CA LYS A 147 5.02 4.68 -22.20
C LYS A 147 5.22 3.86 -23.48
N ALA A 148 6.34 3.13 -23.59
CA ALA A 148 6.63 2.26 -24.73
C ALA A 148 5.74 1.01 -24.76
N PHE A 149 5.31 0.53 -23.60
CA PHE A 149 4.52 -0.71 -23.47
C PHE A 149 3.02 -0.45 -23.33
N SER A 150 2.63 0.57 -22.57
CA SER A 150 1.23 0.88 -22.26
C SER A 150 1.07 2.35 -21.84
N ALA A 151 0.69 3.19 -22.80
CA ALA A 151 0.32 4.58 -22.52
C ALA A 151 -0.77 4.72 -21.43
N PRO A 152 -1.82 3.87 -21.37
CA PRO A 152 -2.79 3.91 -20.28
C PRO A 152 -2.19 3.61 -18.90
N LEU A 153 -1.19 2.72 -18.81
CA LEU A 153 -0.52 2.42 -17.55
C LEU A 153 0.43 3.54 -17.12
N SER A 154 1.18 4.12 -18.06
CA SER A 154 2.01 5.31 -17.84
C SER A 154 1.19 6.48 -17.30
N LEU A 155 0.02 6.76 -17.89
CA LEU A 155 -0.90 7.77 -17.38
C LEU A 155 -1.41 7.44 -15.97
N GLN A 156 -1.70 6.17 -15.69
CA GLN A 156 -2.18 5.74 -14.38
C GLN A 156 -1.11 5.92 -13.30
N LEU A 157 0.16 5.62 -13.60
CA LEU A 157 1.30 5.89 -12.72
C LEU A 157 1.43 7.38 -12.42
N HIS A 158 1.29 8.24 -13.45
CA HIS A 158 1.29 9.69 -13.27
C HIS A 158 0.17 10.16 -12.33
N ASN A 159 -1.06 9.66 -12.51
CA ASN A 159 -2.17 9.99 -11.62
C ASN A 159 -1.91 9.56 -10.17
N CYS A 160 -1.32 8.38 -9.97
CA CYS A 160 -1.00 7.87 -8.64
C CYS A 160 0.06 8.71 -7.93
N VAL A 161 1.14 9.12 -8.62
CA VAL A 161 2.18 9.96 -8.00
C VAL A 161 1.67 11.36 -7.69
N MET A 162 0.82 11.94 -8.55
CA MET A 162 0.18 13.23 -8.29
C MET A 162 -0.77 13.16 -7.08
N GLY A 163 -1.57 12.10 -6.98
CA GLY A 163 -2.44 11.86 -5.82
C GLY A 163 -1.64 11.71 -4.52
N PHE A 164 -0.55 10.93 -4.55
CA PHE A 164 0.37 10.77 -3.43
C PHE A 164 0.98 12.11 -2.99
N ALA A 165 1.51 12.89 -3.93
CA ALA A 165 2.13 14.18 -3.65
C ALA A 165 1.13 15.18 -3.03
N ASN A 166 -0.10 15.23 -3.56
CA ASN A 166 -1.16 16.09 -3.05
C ASN A 166 -1.55 15.73 -1.61
N ILE A 167 -1.76 14.45 -1.31
CA ILE A 167 -2.10 14.00 0.05
C ILE A 167 -0.94 14.28 1.01
N HIS A 168 0.29 13.95 0.62
CA HIS A 168 1.45 14.22 1.46
C HIS A 168 1.60 15.72 1.75
N GLN A 169 1.48 16.58 0.72
CA GLN A 169 1.56 18.03 0.90
C GLN A 169 0.45 18.56 1.83
N PHE A 170 -0.76 18.01 1.71
CA PHE A 170 -1.88 18.31 2.60
C PHE A 170 -1.55 17.92 4.05
N LEU A 171 -1.16 16.67 4.29
CA LEU A 171 -0.81 16.14 5.62
C LEU A 171 0.36 16.88 6.28
N ARG A 172 1.33 17.36 5.49
CA ARG A 172 2.44 18.18 5.98
C ARG A 172 1.96 19.52 6.55
N ARG A 173 0.91 20.09 5.94
CA ARG A 173 0.32 21.38 6.37
C ARG A 173 -0.65 21.24 7.55
N VAL A 174 -1.11 20.03 7.86
CA VAL A 174 -1.97 19.79 9.03
C VAL A 174 -1.19 20.10 10.31
N PRO A 175 -1.68 21.02 11.17
CA PRO A 175 -1.08 21.30 12.45
C PRO A 175 -1.35 20.16 13.44
N LEU A 176 -0.38 19.27 13.61
CA LEU A 176 -0.45 18.15 14.55
C LEU A 176 0.07 18.51 15.96
N HIS A 177 0.70 19.67 16.13
CA HIS A 177 1.25 20.11 17.41
C HIS A 177 0.26 20.97 18.19
N HIS A 178 0.32 20.88 19.51
CA HIS A 178 -0.61 21.54 20.44
C HIS A 178 -0.61 23.08 20.32
N GLN A 179 0.49 23.66 19.86
CA GLN A 179 0.67 25.11 19.70
C GLN A 179 -0.26 25.72 18.64
N TYR A 180 -0.82 24.92 17.74
CA TYR A 180 -1.71 25.38 16.68
C TYR A 180 -3.15 24.97 16.99
N GLN A 181 -3.99 25.97 17.31
CA GLN A 181 -5.41 25.74 17.56
C GLN A 181 -6.17 25.63 16.24
N ILE A 182 -6.81 24.47 16.04
CA ILE A 182 -7.75 24.24 14.94
C ILE A 182 -9.15 24.24 15.56
N THR A 183 -10.06 25.04 15.02
CA THR A 183 -11.44 25.04 15.48
C THR A 183 -12.18 23.78 15.02
N LYS A 184 -13.24 23.39 15.71
CA LYS A 184 -14.07 22.24 15.30
C LYS A 184 -14.52 22.31 13.82
N PRO A 185 -15.04 23.44 13.31
CA PRO A 185 -15.38 23.55 11.88
C PRO A 185 -14.20 23.34 10.94
N GLN A 186 -13.01 23.87 11.28
CA GLN A 186 -11.80 23.65 10.49
C GLN A 186 -11.39 22.17 10.49
N LEU A 187 -11.49 21.51 11.65
CA LEU A 187 -11.23 20.08 11.75
C LEU A 187 -12.20 19.26 10.90
N ASP A 188 -13.50 19.58 10.93
CA ASP A 188 -14.51 18.88 10.13
C ASP A 188 -14.24 19.03 8.62
N VAL A 189 -13.85 20.22 8.17
CA VAL A 189 -13.44 20.47 6.78
C VAL A 189 -12.18 19.68 6.43
N LEU A 190 -11.17 19.65 7.30
CA LEU A 190 -9.94 18.89 7.08
C LEU A 190 -10.21 17.38 6.97
N LEU A 191 -11.03 16.83 7.87
CA LEU A 191 -11.39 15.41 7.88
C LEU A 191 -12.24 15.04 6.68
N ARG A 192 -13.15 15.92 6.24
CA ARG A 192 -13.90 15.72 5.00
C ARG A 192 -12.98 15.69 3.78
N ALA A 193 -12.15 16.72 3.61
CA ALA A 193 -11.23 16.80 2.47
C ALA A 193 -10.29 15.58 2.44
N LEU A 194 -9.74 15.17 3.60
CA LEU A 194 -8.80 14.06 3.65
C LEU A 194 -9.49 12.70 3.51
N GLY A 195 -10.53 12.43 4.31
CA GLY A 195 -11.14 11.12 4.45
C GLY A 195 -12.26 10.80 3.46
N HIS A 196 -12.89 11.80 2.84
CA HIS A 196 -13.97 11.60 1.88
C HIS A 196 -13.58 11.92 0.44
N GLU A 197 -12.57 12.77 0.23
CA GLU A 197 -12.18 13.21 -1.10
C GLU A 197 -10.79 12.68 -1.47
N LEU A 198 -9.74 13.13 -0.79
CA LEU A 198 -8.36 12.87 -1.19
C LEU A 198 -7.96 11.40 -1.07
N ILE A 199 -8.09 10.78 0.11
CA ILE A 199 -7.70 9.38 0.34
C ILE A 199 -8.55 8.42 -0.50
N PRO A 200 -9.89 8.51 -0.53
CA PRO A 200 -10.70 7.62 -1.36
C PRO A 200 -10.43 7.76 -2.85
N SER A 201 -10.28 9.00 -3.35
CA SER A 201 -9.95 9.24 -4.76
C SER A 201 -8.60 8.64 -5.13
N TRP A 202 -7.59 8.82 -4.28
CA TRP A 202 -6.28 8.22 -4.52
C TRP A 202 -6.32 6.70 -4.43
N LYS A 203 -7.04 6.13 -3.45
CA LYS A 203 -7.24 4.68 -3.37
C LYS A 203 -7.85 4.12 -4.65
N TYR A 204 -8.84 4.79 -5.23
CA TYR A 204 -9.40 4.38 -6.52
C TYR A 204 -8.34 4.39 -7.63
N GLN A 205 -7.45 5.39 -7.67
CA GLN A 205 -6.33 5.41 -8.61
C GLN A 205 -5.37 4.24 -8.39
N LEU A 206 -5.10 3.86 -7.14
CA LEU A 206 -4.25 2.71 -6.81
C LEU A 206 -4.90 1.39 -7.22
N ASP A 207 -6.19 1.21 -6.93
CA ASP A 207 -6.93 0.01 -7.31
C ASP A 207 -6.97 -0.14 -8.86
N LEU A 208 -7.10 0.98 -9.57
CA LEU A 208 -7.04 1.00 -11.04
C LEU A 208 -5.63 0.73 -11.59
N LEU A 209 -4.58 1.23 -10.92
CA LEU A 209 -3.19 0.92 -11.25
C LEU A 209 -2.93 -0.58 -11.11
N ASN A 210 -3.30 -1.14 -9.96
CA ASN A 210 -3.18 -2.55 -9.66
C ASN A 210 -3.89 -3.40 -10.73
N PHE A 211 -5.15 -3.10 -11.01
CA PHE A 211 -5.93 -3.79 -12.05
C PHE A 211 -5.23 -3.74 -13.42
N LYS A 212 -4.82 -2.56 -13.90
CA LYS A 212 -4.15 -2.41 -15.19
C LYS A 212 -2.81 -3.16 -15.25
N LEU A 213 -2.04 -3.11 -14.18
CA LEU A 213 -0.75 -3.77 -14.08
C LEU A 213 -0.88 -5.29 -14.10
N PHE A 214 -1.79 -5.84 -13.30
CA PHE A 214 -2.00 -7.28 -13.25
C PHE A 214 -2.62 -7.83 -14.54
N ASN A 215 -3.50 -7.08 -15.20
CA ASN A 215 -3.95 -7.44 -16.55
C ASN A 215 -2.80 -7.47 -17.55
N LEU A 216 -1.91 -6.48 -17.51
CA LEU A 216 -0.73 -6.45 -18.37
C LEU A 216 0.15 -7.69 -18.13
N LEU A 217 0.47 -7.99 -16.87
CA LEU A 217 1.26 -9.16 -16.48
C LEU A 217 0.61 -10.48 -16.93
N ALA A 218 -0.68 -10.68 -16.69
CA ALA A 218 -1.41 -11.90 -17.06
C ALA A 218 -1.66 -12.04 -18.57
N SER A 219 -1.56 -10.94 -19.33
CA SER A 219 -1.68 -10.93 -20.78
C SER A 219 -0.35 -11.06 -21.51
N HIS A 220 0.78 -10.93 -20.80
CA HIS A 220 2.11 -10.94 -21.41
C HIS A 220 2.63 -12.38 -21.59
N ASP A 221 2.57 -12.89 -22.82
CA ASP A 221 2.82 -14.29 -23.16
C ASP A 221 4.14 -14.84 -22.58
N SER A 222 5.23 -14.07 -22.63
CA SER A 222 6.52 -14.51 -22.10
C SER A 222 6.52 -14.69 -20.58
N ILE A 223 5.83 -13.82 -19.83
CA ILE A 223 5.73 -13.92 -18.37
C ILE A 223 4.83 -15.10 -18.00
N VAL A 224 3.73 -15.29 -18.74
CA VAL A 224 2.84 -16.44 -18.56
C VAL A 224 3.58 -17.73 -18.88
N ALA A 225 4.36 -17.80 -19.96
CA ALA A 225 5.18 -18.96 -20.30
C ALA A 225 6.18 -19.28 -19.17
N HIS A 226 6.82 -18.26 -18.60
CA HIS A 226 7.72 -18.44 -17.47
C HIS A 226 7.03 -18.98 -16.22
N TYR A 227 5.84 -18.45 -15.89
CA TYR A 227 4.99 -19.01 -14.84
C TYR A 227 4.68 -20.48 -15.09
N ARG A 228 4.27 -20.84 -16.31
CA ARG A 228 3.89 -22.21 -16.67
C ARG A 228 5.06 -23.17 -16.60
N GLU A 229 6.24 -22.74 -17.02
CA GLU A 229 7.47 -23.52 -16.88
C GLU A 229 7.83 -23.77 -15.41
N ALA A 230 7.78 -22.72 -14.57
CA ALA A 230 8.11 -22.81 -13.16
C ALA A 230 7.11 -23.66 -12.36
N THR A 231 5.82 -23.60 -12.70
CA THR A 231 4.74 -24.21 -11.92
C THR A 231 4.18 -25.50 -12.52
N LYS A 232 4.57 -25.85 -13.75
CA LYS A 232 4.00 -26.95 -14.55
C LYS A 232 2.49 -26.83 -14.78
N ASP A 233 1.95 -25.61 -14.72
CA ASP A 233 0.55 -25.30 -15.02
C ASP A 233 0.37 -25.21 -16.54
N LEU A 234 -0.32 -26.16 -17.17
CA LEU A 234 -0.38 -26.26 -18.63
C LEU A 234 -1.61 -25.59 -19.27
N ASP A 235 -2.73 -25.50 -18.55
CA ASP A 235 -4.03 -25.15 -19.14
C ASP A 235 -4.85 -24.13 -18.35
N THR A 236 -4.38 -23.66 -17.18
CA THR A 236 -5.17 -22.69 -16.43
C THR A 236 -5.14 -21.32 -17.10
N ASP A 237 -6.32 -20.73 -17.29
CA ASP A 237 -6.44 -19.31 -17.61
C ASP A 237 -5.97 -18.46 -16.42
N VAL A 238 -4.87 -17.73 -16.62
CA VAL A 238 -4.26 -16.86 -15.61
C VAL A 238 -4.85 -15.45 -15.61
N ARG A 239 -5.83 -15.15 -16.46
CA ARG A 239 -6.43 -13.81 -16.59
C ARG A 239 -7.59 -13.57 -15.62
N ASP A 240 -8.20 -14.63 -15.10
CA ASP A 240 -9.29 -14.50 -14.13
C ASP A 240 -9.37 -15.70 -13.16
N GLY A 241 -10.16 -15.53 -12.10
CA GLY A 241 -10.61 -16.61 -11.24
C GLY A 241 -9.48 -17.29 -10.44
N PRO A 242 -9.59 -18.62 -10.20
CA PRO A 242 -8.59 -19.36 -9.44
C PRO A 242 -7.20 -19.38 -10.07
N GLY A 243 -7.11 -19.31 -11.40
CA GLY A 243 -5.84 -19.29 -12.11
C GLY A 243 -5.09 -17.99 -11.92
N PHE A 244 -5.80 -16.86 -12.04
CA PHE A 244 -5.23 -15.56 -11.69
C PHE A 244 -4.70 -15.52 -10.26
N LYS A 245 -5.43 -16.08 -9.28
CA LYS A 245 -4.96 -16.16 -7.88
C LYS A 245 -3.65 -16.93 -7.74
N ARG A 246 -3.49 -18.06 -8.45
CA ARG A 246 -2.24 -18.84 -8.45
C ARG A 246 -1.10 -18.07 -9.11
N PHE A 247 -1.36 -17.43 -10.23
CA PHE A 247 -0.40 -16.58 -10.92
C PHE A 247 0.08 -15.42 -10.05
N VAL A 248 -0.82 -14.72 -9.36
CA VAL A 248 -0.48 -13.65 -8.42
C VAL A 248 0.33 -14.15 -7.23
N ALA A 249 -0.02 -15.34 -6.69
CA ALA A 249 0.75 -15.96 -5.61
C ALA A 249 2.17 -16.30 -6.05
N TRP A 250 2.32 -16.93 -7.23
CA TRP A 250 3.63 -17.18 -7.82
C TRP A 250 4.42 -15.89 -8.06
N LEU A 251 3.81 -14.86 -8.65
CA LEU A 251 4.47 -13.56 -8.85
C LEU A 251 4.97 -12.97 -7.54
N LYS A 252 4.18 -13.08 -6.47
CA LYS A 252 4.59 -12.62 -5.15
C LYS A 252 5.82 -13.38 -4.66
N ASP A 253 5.85 -14.70 -4.80
CA ASP A 253 6.99 -15.52 -4.38
C ASP A 253 8.22 -15.28 -5.27
N GLU A 254 8.04 -15.14 -6.58
CA GLU A 254 9.10 -14.84 -7.54
C GLU A 254 9.76 -13.48 -7.27
N ILE A 255 8.94 -12.47 -6.96
CA ILE A 255 9.41 -11.09 -6.75
C ILE A 255 9.93 -10.88 -5.34
N MET A 256 9.27 -11.44 -4.33
CA MET A 256 9.56 -11.19 -2.91
C MET A 256 10.38 -12.31 -2.25
N GLY A 257 10.24 -13.55 -2.71
CA GLY A 257 11.00 -14.70 -2.19
C GLY A 257 12.48 -14.65 -2.56
N ASN A 258 12.82 -14.06 -3.71
CA ASN A 258 14.21 -13.88 -4.16
C ASN A 258 14.98 -12.76 -3.43
N VAL A 259 14.34 -12.02 -2.50
CA VAL A 259 14.99 -10.95 -1.73
C VAL A 259 15.46 -11.45 -0.35
N ALA A 260 15.11 -12.67 0.04
CA ALA A 260 15.58 -13.34 1.25
C ALA A 260 16.92 -14.09 1.00
N VAL A 261 17.95 -13.37 0.55
CA VAL A 261 19.35 -13.85 0.52
C VAL A 261 20.28 -12.70 0.90
#